data_AF-A0A399JDT7-F1
#
_entry.id   AF-A0A399JDT7-F1
#
_cell.length_a   1.000
_cell.length_b   1.000
_cell.length_c   1.000
_cell.angle_alpha   90.00
_cell.angle_beta   90.00
_cell.angle_gamma   90.00
#
_symmetry.space_group_name_H-M   'P 1'
#
loop_
_entity.id
_entity.type
_entity.pdbx_description
1 polymer ?
#
loop_
_entity_poly.entity_id
_entity_poly.type
_entity_poly.pdbx_seq_one_letter_code
_entity_poly.pdbx_strand_id
1 'polypeptide(L)'
;MRESFTATQLLRNFPRLEGRDEGREIVLLKLKVTASDKYTGGVDCSAVKPLTKTHEETYESNGTTVYDAAMAKAGYPVLERVSKGESAEGWCAYVVQNSEDTADGDWVLYHKRLAATINGGGTIEAKEFTVPFKLKG
;
A
#
# COMPACT_ATOMS: atom_id res chain seq x y z
N MET A 1 -4.61 12.77 -16.20
CA MET A 1 -3.65 12.83 -15.07
C MET A 1 -2.88 11.52 -15.01
N ARG A 2 -1.55 11.55 -14.81
CA ARG A 2 -0.73 10.33 -14.75
C ARG A 2 -0.83 9.67 -13.38
N GLU A 3 -1.07 8.37 -13.36
CA GLU A 3 -1.09 7.58 -12.13
C GLU A 3 0.30 7.51 -11.49
N SER A 4 0.37 7.72 -10.18
CA SER A 4 1.61 7.65 -9.40
C SER A 4 1.36 7.13 -7.98
N PHE A 5 2.36 6.43 -7.46
CA PHE A 5 2.38 5.89 -6.10
C PHE A 5 3.73 6.23 -5.50
N THR A 6 3.75 6.71 -4.26
CA THR A 6 5.01 7.01 -3.56
C THR A 6 4.84 6.70 -2.07
N ALA A 7 5.73 5.90 -1.52
CA ALA A 7 5.91 5.81 -0.07
C ALA A 7 6.73 7.00 0.39
N THR A 8 6.24 7.74 1.37
CA THR A 8 6.95 8.89 1.94
C THR A 8 7.53 8.58 3.32
N GLN A 9 6.91 7.66 4.07
CA GLN A 9 7.32 7.27 5.42
C GLN A 9 6.98 5.81 5.71
N LEU A 10 7.76 5.18 6.59
CA LEU A 10 7.52 3.86 7.17
C LEU A 10 7.68 3.95 8.67
N LEU A 11 6.67 3.50 9.40
CA LEU A 11 6.73 3.25 10.82
C LEU A 11 6.84 1.74 11.02
N ARG A 12 7.87 1.31 11.73
CA ARG A 12 8.07 -0.09 12.10
C ARG A 12 7.51 -0.38 13.50
N ASN A 13 7.25 -1.65 13.78
CA ASN A 13 6.81 -2.11 15.10
C ASN A 13 5.59 -1.35 15.67
N PHE A 14 4.59 -1.08 14.83
CA PHE A 14 3.33 -0.51 15.31
C PHE A 14 2.69 -1.45 16.34
N PRO A 15 2.11 -0.93 17.44
CA PRO A 15 1.56 -1.77 18.49
C PRO A 15 0.51 -2.75 17.96
N ARG A 16 0.70 -4.03 18.31
CA ARG A 16 -0.27 -5.08 18.02
C ARG A 16 -1.53 -4.92 18.84
N LEU A 17 -2.64 -5.40 18.30
CA LEU A 17 -3.86 -5.57 19.07
C LEU A 17 -3.78 -6.86 19.89
N GLU A 18 -4.44 -6.88 21.04
CA GLU A 18 -4.50 -8.06 21.91
C GLU A 18 -5.07 -9.28 21.16
N GLY A 19 -4.36 -10.42 21.22
CA GLY A 19 -4.77 -11.66 20.54
C GLY A 19 -4.66 -11.64 19.01
N ARG A 20 -3.93 -10.69 18.41
CA ARG A 20 -3.72 -10.57 16.96
C ARG A 20 -2.23 -10.58 16.61
N ASP A 21 -1.92 -11.18 15.47
CA ASP A 21 -0.60 -11.09 14.81
C ASP A 21 0.59 -11.40 15.76
N GLU A 22 0.41 -12.41 16.63
CA GLU A 22 1.44 -12.81 17.59
C GLU A 22 2.73 -13.21 16.86
N GLY A 23 3.86 -12.75 17.40
CA GLY A 23 5.18 -12.90 16.78
C GLY A 23 5.41 -12.09 15.50
N ARG A 24 4.43 -11.35 14.97
CA ARG A 24 4.56 -10.61 13.71
C ARG A 24 4.79 -9.13 13.92
N GLU A 25 5.51 -8.53 12.97
CA GLU A 25 5.70 -7.09 12.92
C GLU A 25 4.53 -6.42 12.18
N ILE A 26 4.02 -5.33 12.74
CA ILE A 26 3.08 -4.43 12.06
C ILE A 26 3.85 -3.20 11.61
N VAL A 27 3.79 -2.87 10.33
CA VAL A 27 4.36 -1.64 9.79
C VAL A 27 3.26 -0.74 9.26
N LEU A 28 3.43 0.58 9.41
CA LEU A 28 2.59 1.56 8.75
C LEU A 28 3.37 2.24 7.64
N LEU A 29 2.81 2.29 6.44
CA LEU A 29 3.40 2.96 5.31
C LEU A 29 2.55 4.18 4.95
N LYS A 30 3.17 5.36 4.90
CA LYS A 30 2.52 6.56 4.40
C LYS A 30 2.63 6.61 2.89
N LEU A 31 1.48 6.57 2.24
CA LEU A 31 1.37 6.55 0.79
C LEU A 31 0.81 7.88 0.29
N LYS A 32 1.45 8.43 -0.73
CA LYS A 32 0.90 9.47 -1.60
C LYS A 32 0.50 8.82 -2.92
N VAL A 33 -0.77 8.96 -3.27
CA VAL A 33 -1.37 8.32 -4.44
C VAL A 33 -2.04 9.37 -5.31
N THR A 34 -1.79 9.29 -6.61
CA THR A 34 -2.56 9.99 -7.64
C THR A 34 -3.15 8.95 -8.57
N ALA A 35 -4.48 8.85 -8.63
CA ALA A 35 -5.15 7.92 -9.52
C ALA A 35 -5.29 8.51 -10.92
N SER A 36 -5.04 7.71 -11.97
CA SER A 36 -5.24 8.20 -13.33
C SER A 36 -6.72 8.37 -13.66
N ASP A 37 -6.99 9.30 -14.56
CA ASP A 37 -8.26 9.45 -15.29
C ASP A 37 -8.55 8.30 -16.26
N LYS A 38 -7.58 7.43 -16.53
CA LYS A 38 -7.73 6.31 -17.46
C LYS A 38 -8.49 5.13 -16.83
N TYR A 39 -8.21 4.81 -15.57
CA TYR A 39 -8.77 3.64 -14.90
C TYR A 39 -10.03 3.98 -14.11
N THR A 40 -10.98 3.06 -14.04
CA THR A 40 -12.26 3.25 -13.33
C THR A 40 -12.21 2.79 -11.86
N GLY A 41 -11.30 1.89 -11.52
CA GLY A 41 -11.12 1.43 -10.14
C GLY A 41 -10.44 2.50 -9.27
N GLY A 42 -11.00 2.77 -8.09
CA GLY A 42 -10.31 3.57 -7.08
C GLY A 42 -9.09 2.82 -6.52
N VAL A 43 -8.19 3.57 -5.89
CA VAL A 43 -7.01 3.03 -5.20
C VAL A 43 -7.18 3.24 -3.71
N ASP A 44 -6.97 2.19 -2.93
CA ASP A 44 -6.89 2.24 -1.47
C ASP A 44 -5.72 1.35 -0.99
N CYS A 45 -5.56 1.19 0.32
CA CYS A 45 -4.48 0.40 0.89
C CYS A 45 -4.46 -1.06 0.41
N SER A 46 -5.60 -1.64 0.00
CA SER A 46 -5.65 -3.01 -0.52
C SER A 46 -5.08 -3.12 -1.93
N ALA A 47 -5.05 -2.01 -2.66
CA ALA A 47 -4.56 -1.96 -4.03
C ALA A 47 -3.02 -1.92 -4.11
N VAL A 48 -2.34 -1.51 -3.02
CA VAL A 48 -0.88 -1.38 -2.96
C VAL A 48 -0.31 -2.47 -2.07
N LYS A 49 0.54 -3.33 -2.65
CA LYS A 49 1.27 -4.37 -1.95
C LYS A 49 2.72 -3.92 -1.71
N PRO A 50 3.19 -3.80 -0.47
CA PRO A 50 4.61 -3.70 -0.20
C PRO A 50 5.23 -5.09 -0.40
N LEU A 51 6.30 -5.17 -1.19
CA LEU A 51 7.10 -6.35 -1.46
C LEU A 51 8.53 -6.09 -0.99
N THR A 52 9.29 -7.17 -0.77
CA THR A 52 10.74 -7.09 -0.64
C THR A 52 11.40 -7.01 -2.00
N LYS A 53 12.70 -6.73 -1.97
CA LYS A 53 13.55 -6.64 -3.16
C LYS A 53 13.58 -7.90 -4.03
N THR A 54 13.30 -9.09 -3.47
CA THR A 54 13.24 -10.35 -4.24
C THR A 54 11.90 -10.57 -4.95
N HIS A 55 10.93 -9.64 -4.80
CA HIS A 55 9.57 -9.78 -5.31
C HIS A 55 8.82 -11.02 -4.79
N GLU A 56 9.31 -11.61 -3.70
CA GLU A 56 8.57 -12.64 -2.97
C GLU A 56 7.50 -11.95 -2.11
N GLU A 57 6.32 -12.57 -2.01
CA GLU A 57 5.26 -12.07 -1.13
C GLU A 57 5.76 -12.18 0.32
N THR A 58 6.21 -11.07 0.88
CA THR A 58 6.68 -10.93 2.27
C THR A 58 5.60 -10.45 3.22
N TYR A 59 4.37 -10.49 2.69
CA TYR A 59 3.23 -9.82 3.22
C TYR A 59 2.05 -10.76 3.26
N GLU A 60 1.55 -11.03 4.47
CA GLU A 60 0.52 -12.04 4.64
C GLU A 60 -0.88 -11.54 4.30
N SER A 61 -1.26 -10.32 4.71
CA SER A 61 -2.63 -9.83 4.50
C SER A 61 -2.83 -8.37 4.88
N ASN A 62 -3.54 -7.55 4.09
CA ASN A 62 -3.75 -6.11 4.36
C ASN A 62 -4.33 -5.91 5.78
N GLY A 63 -3.58 -5.25 6.67
CA GLY A 63 -3.99 -5.07 8.07
C GLY A 63 -4.78 -3.78 8.32
N THR A 64 -4.96 -2.93 7.30
CA THR A 64 -5.42 -1.55 7.48
C THR A 64 -6.79 -1.48 8.14
N THR A 65 -7.75 -2.33 7.75
CA THR A 65 -9.09 -2.35 8.36
C THR A 65 -9.11 -2.94 9.77
N VAL A 66 -8.08 -3.72 10.13
CA VAL A 66 -7.95 -4.28 11.49
C VAL A 66 -7.37 -3.24 12.45
N TYR A 67 -6.44 -2.41 11.96
CA TYR A 67 -5.69 -1.46 12.76
C TYR A 67 -6.19 -0.01 12.66
N ASP A 68 -7.21 0.29 11.85
CA ASP A 68 -7.67 1.65 11.54
C ASP A 68 -7.95 2.53 12.77
N ALA A 69 -8.66 2.00 13.76
CA ALA A 69 -9.01 2.72 14.97
C ALA A 69 -7.78 3.01 15.84
N ALA A 70 -6.85 2.05 15.93
CA ALA A 70 -5.60 2.22 16.66
C ALA A 70 -4.68 3.22 15.95
N MET A 71 -4.60 3.16 14.62
CA MET A 71 -3.86 4.10 13.79
C MET A 71 -4.40 5.53 13.96
N ALA A 72 -5.72 5.71 13.84
CA ALA A 72 -6.36 7.01 14.01
C ALA A 72 -6.10 7.59 15.40
N LYS A 73 -6.22 6.77 16.46
CA LYS A 73 -5.91 7.17 17.84
C LYS A 73 -4.45 7.59 18.02
N ALA A 74 -3.54 6.98 17.27
CA ALA A 74 -2.10 7.26 17.31
C ALA A 74 -1.66 8.39 16.36
N GLY A 75 -2.59 9.03 15.64
CA GLY A 75 -2.29 10.14 14.72
C GLY A 75 -1.87 9.72 13.30
N TYR A 76 -2.18 8.48 12.90
CA TYR A 76 -1.89 7.94 11.58
C TYR A 76 -3.20 7.75 10.79
N PRO A 77 -3.80 8.81 10.22
CA PRO A 77 -5.06 8.68 9.49
C PRO A 77 -4.90 7.77 8.28
N VAL A 78 -5.87 6.87 8.09
CA VAL A 78 -5.85 5.89 7.00
C VAL A 78 -5.95 6.58 5.64
N LEU A 79 -5.28 6.03 4.62
CA LEU A 79 -5.46 6.46 3.24
C LEU A 79 -6.91 6.22 2.80
N GLU A 80 -7.64 7.29 2.55
CA GLU A 80 -8.96 7.21 1.94
C GLU A 80 -8.87 6.71 0.49
N ARG A 81 -9.96 6.10 0.02
CA ARG A 81 -10.05 5.61 -1.35
C ARG A 81 -9.91 6.77 -2.34
N VAL A 82 -8.88 6.71 -3.17
CA VAL A 82 -8.59 7.70 -4.20
C VAL A 82 -9.37 7.36 -5.47
N SER A 83 -10.32 8.20 -5.85
CA SER A 83 -11.13 7.99 -7.05
C SER A 83 -10.40 8.50 -8.30
N LYS A 84 -10.98 8.19 -9.45
CA LYS A 84 -10.44 8.54 -10.77
C LYS A 84 -10.08 10.03 -10.86
N GLY A 85 -8.82 10.32 -11.17
CA GLY A 85 -8.31 11.69 -11.34
C GLY A 85 -8.05 12.44 -10.03
N GLU A 86 -8.26 11.81 -8.88
CA GLU A 86 -8.00 12.40 -7.57
C GLU A 86 -6.59 12.07 -7.06
N SER A 87 -6.21 12.73 -5.98
CA SER A 87 -4.99 12.43 -5.24
C SER A 87 -5.25 12.53 -3.75
N ALA A 88 -4.65 11.62 -2.99
CA ALA A 88 -4.71 11.64 -1.53
C ALA A 88 -3.39 11.14 -0.93
N GLU A 89 -3.24 11.40 0.37
CA GLU A 89 -2.14 10.89 1.17
C GLU A 89 -2.69 10.34 2.49
N GLY A 90 -2.16 9.22 2.94
CA GLY A 90 -2.56 8.61 4.22
C GLY A 90 -1.75 7.36 4.53
N TRP A 91 -2.09 6.73 5.65
CA TRP A 91 -1.37 5.57 6.17
C TRP A 91 -2.08 4.26 5.83
N CYS A 92 -1.28 3.23 5.56
CA CYS A 92 -1.73 1.86 5.35
C CYS A 92 -0.98 0.94 6.29
N ALA A 93 -1.69 0.04 6.98
CA ALA A 93 -1.09 -0.94 7.88
C ALA A 93 -0.83 -2.26 7.17
N TYR A 94 0.34 -2.80 7.49
CA TYR A 94 0.85 -4.01 6.91
C TYR A 94 1.37 -5.00 7.99
N VAL A 95 0.78 -6.20 8.09
CA VAL A 95 1.34 -7.36 8.81
C VAL A 95 2.47 -8.04 8.02
N VAL A 96 3.70 -7.95 8.51
CA VAL A 96 4.88 -8.54 7.88
C VAL A 96 4.99 -10.02 8.25
N GLN A 97 5.26 -10.88 7.26
CA GLN A 97 5.40 -12.32 7.46
C GLN A 97 6.70 -12.68 8.19
N ASN A 98 7.82 -12.07 7.80
CA ASN A 98 9.12 -12.20 8.45
C ASN A 98 9.79 -10.83 8.57
N SER A 99 10.06 -10.38 9.81
CA SER A 99 10.66 -9.07 10.08
C SER A 99 12.10 -8.94 9.59
N GLU A 100 12.80 -10.07 9.38
CA GLU A 100 14.16 -10.10 8.82
C GLU A 100 14.16 -9.67 7.35
N ASP A 101 13.15 -10.09 6.58
CA ASP A 101 13.04 -9.76 5.15
C ASP A 101 12.86 -8.26 4.91
N THR A 102 12.45 -7.53 5.95
CA THR A 102 12.18 -6.10 5.92
C THR A 102 13.23 -5.27 6.68
N ALA A 103 14.28 -5.92 7.21
CA ALA A 103 15.28 -5.33 8.09
C ALA A 103 16.11 -4.23 7.41
N ASP A 104 16.44 -4.40 6.13
CA ASP A 104 17.36 -3.53 5.40
C ASP A 104 16.70 -2.26 4.83
N GLY A 105 15.39 -2.10 4.99
CA GLY A 105 14.68 -0.90 4.51
C GLY A 105 14.58 -0.77 2.99
N ASP A 106 14.95 -1.80 2.24
CA ASP A 106 14.83 -1.91 0.77
C ASP A 106 13.51 -2.59 0.40
N TRP A 107 12.51 -1.79 0.07
CA TRP A 107 11.17 -2.27 -0.25
C TRP A 107 10.73 -1.83 -1.65
N VAL A 108 9.70 -2.49 -2.16
CA VAL A 108 9.09 -2.19 -3.46
C VAL A 108 7.58 -2.07 -3.26
N LEU A 109 6.99 -0.96 -3.70
CA LEU A 109 5.53 -0.88 -3.81
C LEU A 109 5.12 -1.48 -5.14
N TYR A 110 4.24 -2.47 -5.06
CA TYR A 110 3.61 -3.10 -6.20
C TYR A 110 2.13 -2.72 -6.27
N HIS A 111 1.70 -2.27 -7.43
CA HIS A 111 0.29 -2.08 -7.77
C HIS A 111 0.03 -2.60 -9.18
N LYS A 112 -1.07 -3.32 -9.36
CA LYS A 112 -1.49 -3.82 -10.68
C LYS A 112 -2.84 -3.26 -11.06
N ARG A 113 -2.89 -2.58 -12.20
CA ARG A 113 -4.12 -2.32 -12.95
C ARG A 113 -4.40 -3.49 -13.86
N LEU A 114 -5.60 -4.06 -13.76
CA LEU A 114 -6.06 -5.09 -14.68
C LEU A 114 -6.44 -4.46 -16.02
N ALA A 115 -6.40 -5.28 -17.07
CA ALA A 115 -6.94 -4.89 -18.36
C ALA A 115 -8.46 -4.69 -18.24
N ALA A 116 -9.00 -3.73 -18.99
CA ALA A 116 -10.43 -3.44 -18.98
C ALA A 116 -10.92 -3.02 -20.37
N THR A 117 -12.12 -3.45 -20.72
CA THR A 117 -12.84 -2.97 -21.90
C THR A 117 -13.78 -1.85 -21.49
N ILE A 118 -13.73 -0.72 -22.19
CA ILE A 118 -14.59 0.43 -21.90
C ILE A 118 -15.86 0.32 -22.74
N ASN A 119 -17.02 0.60 -22.11
CA ASN A 119 -18.28 0.73 -22.83
C ASN A 119 -18.16 1.84 -23.89
N GLY A 120 -18.45 1.50 -25.15
CA GLY A 120 -18.28 2.42 -26.30
C GLY A 120 -17.08 2.13 -27.20
N GLY A 121 -16.29 1.09 -26.88
CA GLY A 121 -15.16 0.67 -27.69
C GLY A 121 -13.84 1.27 -27.18
N GLY A 122 -12.85 0.40 -26.96
CA GLY A 122 -11.54 0.76 -26.42
C GLY A 122 -11.06 -0.23 -25.37
N THR A 123 -9.77 -0.57 -25.44
CA THR A 123 -9.12 -1.47 -24.49
C THR A 123 -8.10 -0.70 -23.66
N ILE A 124 -8.16 -0.88 -22.35
CA ILE A 124 -7.12 -0.47 -21.42
C ILE A 124 -6.28 -1.72 -21.14
N GLU A 125 -5.00 -1.66 -21.50
CA GLU A 125 -4.07 -2.73 -21.15
C GLU A 125 -3.78 -2.76 -19.64
N ALA A 126 -3.49 -3.97 -19.15
CA ALA A 126 -2.99 -4.15 -17.80
C ALA A 126 -1.67 -3.39 -17.64
N LYS A 127 -1.43 -2.88 -16.43
CA LYS A 127 -0.21 -2.17 -16.12
C LYS A 127 0.23 -2.47 -14.70
N GLU A 128 1.51 -2.76 -14.57
CA GLU A 128 2.16 -2.95 -13.29
C GLU A 128 2.96 -1.70 -12.92
N PHE A 129 2.89 -1.33 -11.66
CA PHE A 129 3.62 -0.24 -11.07
C PHE A 129 4.50 -0.82 -9.98
N THR A 130 5.80 -0.67 -10.17
CA THR A 130 6.83 -1.15 -9.27
C THR A 130 7.65 0.07 -8.87
N VAL A 131 7.46 0.53 -7.63
CA VAL A 131 8.11 1.75 -7.12
C VAL A 131 9.07 1.35 -6.01
N PRO A 132 10.39 1.38 -6.26
CA PRO A 132 11.36 1.18 -5.19
C PRO A 132 11.20 2.28 -4.15
N PHE A 133 11.19 1.90 -2.87
CA PHE A 133 11.34 2.84 -1.79
C PHE A 133 12.43 2.37 -0.83
N LYS A 134 13.28 3.31 -0.45
CA LYS A 134 14.27 3.13 0.59
C LYS A 134 14.00 4.16 1.65
N LEU A 135 13.81 3.76 2.90
CA LEU A 135 13.96 4.73 3.98
C LEU A 135 15.43 4.90 4.27
N LYS A 136 15.88 6.16 4.21
CA LYS A 136 17.08 6.55 4.92
C LYS A 136 16.75 6.40 6.40
N GLY A 137 17.45 5.49 7.07
CA GLY A 137 17.49 5.42 8.53
C GLY A 137 17.99 6.71 9.14
#